data_AF-A0A9E7KM82-F1
#
_entry.id   AF-A0A9E7KM82-F1
#
_cell.length_a   1.000
_cell.length_b   1.000
_cell.length_c   1.000
_cell.angle_alpha   90.00
_cell.angle_beta   90.00
_cell.angle_gamma   90.00
#
_symmetry.space_group_name_H-M   'P 1'
#
loop_
_entity.id
_entity.type
_entity.pdbx_description
1 polymer ?
#
loop_
_entity_poly.entity_id
_entity_poly.type
_entity_poly.pdbx_seq_one_letter_code
_entity_poly.pdbx_strand_id
1 'polypeptide(L)'
;MSNFTAAAEGRGTVAARSSLWESIRRCGILGMGINEEELRRKILIPAYIRTAMSSAIRNRDAGASAEAAVRAGEEADEVPEAPIVVFVNSHSGGRHGPQLTARLQQLISIEQVFDLSDTQPPHFVQYGLTCLENLADNGDNLARVIRENLRVMVAGGDGTVGWILGSLGELFVQKREPVPPAGIIPLGTGNDLSRSFGWGGSFPFAWKSAVKQSLLKAVSNPVQHLDSWHVTIIMQETEGLELPFSLKHMEEYDLTQDVDIQRELPENISCSEGVFYNYFSIGMDAQVAYGFHHLRNKKPYLAQGPMSNKV
;
A
#
# COMPACT_ATOMS: atom_id res chain seq x y z
N MET A 1 9.04 -48.60 57.03
CA MET A 1 10.17 -48.60 56.08
C MET A 1 9.64 -49.05 54.74
N SER A 2 9.75 -48.15 53.79
CA SER A 2 9.12 -48.11 52.47
C SER A 2 9.74 -49.12 51.50
N ASN A 3 8.90 -49.85 50.76
CA ASN A 3 9.32 -50.60 49.58
C ASN A 3 8.32 -50.40 48.43
N PHE A 4 8.89 -49.97 47.29
CA PHE A 4 8.56 -50.22 45.88
C PHE A 4 7.11 -50.49 45.45
N THR A 5 6.63 -49.74 44.44
CA THR A 5 6.23 -50.29 43.12
C THR A 5 6.05 -49.20 42.05
N ALA A 6 6.23 -49.62 40.80
CA ALA A 6 6.32 -48.89 39.54
C ALA A 6 5.18 -47.92 39.22
N ALA A 7 5.52 -46.83 38.51
CA ALA A 7 4.57 -46.01 37.75
C ALA A 7 4.70 -46.36 36.27
N ALA A 8 3.64 -46.97 35.73
CA ALA A 8 3.43 -47.23 34.31
C ALA A 8 2.64 -46.09 33.65
N GLU A 9 2.80 -46.01 32.34
CA GLU A 9 2.42 -44.96 31.40
C GLU A 9 0.94 -44.57 31.41
N GLY A 10 0.69 -43.26 31.24
CA GLY A 10 -0.58 -42.71 30.78
C GLY A 10 -0.30 -41.59 29.77
N ARG A 11 -0.34 -41.90 28.46
CA ARG A 11 -0.26 -40.92 27.38
C ARG A 11 -1.47 -39.97 27.44
N GLY A 12 -1.24 -38.74 27.89
CA GLY A 12 -2.18 -37.63 27.75
C GLY A 12 -1.95 -36.89 26.43
N THR A 13 -2.83 -37.09 25.46
CA THR A 13 -2.87 -36.31 24.22
C THR A 13 -3.43 -34.91 24.53
N VAL A 14 -2.56 -33.91 24.70
CA VAL A 14 -2.96 -32.52 24.93
C VAL A 14 -3.37 -31.86 23.60
N ALA A 15 -4.51 -31.17 23.66
CA ALA A 15 -5.30 -30.67 22.55
C ALA A 15 -4.59 -29.62 21.67
N ALA A 16 -4.27 -29.99 20.43
CA ALA A 16 -3.89 -29.07 19.34
C ALA A 16 -5.08 -28.67 18.44
N ARG A 17 -6.30 -28.63 18.98
CA ARG A 17 -7.53 -28.30 18.20
C ARG A 17 -8.18 -26.96 18.56
N SER A 18 -7.62 -26.20 19.50
CA SER A 18 -8.22 -24.94 19.98
C SER A 18 -7.91 -23.71 19.12
N SER A 19 -6.76 -23.67 18.42
CA SER A 19 -6.31 -22.45 17.72
C SER A 19 -6.93 -22.21 16.34
N LEU A 20 -7.36 -23.28 15.66
CA LEU A 20 -8.04 -23.19 14.35
C LEU A 20 -9.48 -22.71 14.49
N TRP A 21 -10.20 -23.19 15.49
CA TRP A 21 -11.60 -22.81 15.73
C TRP A 21 -11.75 -21.39 16.26
N GLU A 22 -10.77 -20.88 17.03
CA GLU A 22 -10.76 -19.47 17.44
C GLU A 22 -10.41 -18.51 16.29
N SER A 23 -9.55 -18.92 15.34
CA SER A 23 -9.33 -18.15 14.10
C SER A 23 -10.58 -18.12 13.22
N ILE A 24 -11.39 -19.18 13.23
CA ILE A 24 -12.66 -19.26 12.49
C ILE A 24 -13.75 -18.43 13.19
N ARG A 25 -13.80 -18.40 14.53
CA ARG A 25 -14.79 -17.59 15.27
C ARG A 25 -14.54 -16.09 15.23
N ARG A 26 -13.29 -15.65 15.05
CA ARG A 26 -12.98 -14.23 14.80
C ARG A 26 -13.38 -13.78 13.38
N CYS A 27 -13.74 -14.72 12.51
CA CYS A 27 -14.29 -14.50 11.18
C CYS A 27 -15.83 -14.56 11.23
N GLY A 28 -16.47 -13.55 11.82
CA GLY A 28 -17.93 -13.41 11.89
C GLY A 28 -18.63 -13.14 10.54
N ILE A 29 -17.98 -13.44 9.40
CA ILE A 29 -18.50 -13.16 8.04
C ILE A 29 -18.23 -14.36 7.12
N LEU A 30 -18.48 -15.59 7.59
CA LEU A 30 -18.47 -16.76 6.71
C LEU A 30 -19.90 -17.28 6.55
N GLY A 31 -20.64 -16.69 5.60
CA GLY A 31 -21.94 -17.22 5.19
C GLY A 31 -22.78 -16.30 4.29
N MET A 32 -22.66 -14.98 4.42
CA MET A 32 -23.34 -14.04 3.53
C MET A 32 -22.36 -13.53 2.49
N GLY A 33 -22.58 -13.85 1.22
CA GLY A 33 -21.79 -13.29 0.13
C GLY A 33 -21.85 -11.76 0.20
N ILE A 34 -20.68 -11.10 0.18
CA ILE A 34 -20.62 -9.63 0.12
C ILE A 34 -21.34 -9.18 -1.15
N ASN A 35 -22.41 -8.40 -0.96
CA ASN A 35 -23.21 -7.84 -2.04
C ASN A 35 -22.36 -6.82 -2.81
N GLU A 36 -22.17 -7.06 -4.12
CA GLU A 36 -21.32 -6.22 -4.96
C GLU A 36 -21.94 -4.84 -5.18
N GLU A 37 -23.26 -4.73 -5.24
CA GLU A 37 -23.96 -3.44 -5.38
C GLU A 37 -23.81 -2.60 -4.11
N GLU A 38 -23.96 -3.21 -2.94
CA GLU A 38 -23.77 -2.53 -1.66
C GLU A 38 -22.32 -2.05 -1.49
N LEU A 39 -21.35 -2.90 -1.85
CA LEU A 39 -19.94 -2.53 -1.82
C LEU A 39 -19.67 -1.38 -2.79
N ARG A 40 -20.18 -1.43 -4.02
CA ARG A 40 -20.07 -0.36 -5.01
C ARG A 40 -20.61 0.95 -4.47
N ARG A 41 -21.81 0.94 -3.90
CA ARG A 41 -22.46 2.12 -3.32
C ARG A 41 -21.61 2.80 -2.24
N LYS A 42 -20.87 2.02 -1.46
CA LYS A 42 -19.99 2.54 -0.38
C LYS A 42 -18.71 3.20 -0.87
N ILE A 43 -18.19 2.82 -2.06
CA ILE A 43 -16.81 3.14 -2.46
C ILE A 43 -16.66 3.78 -3.85
N LEU A 44 -17.69 3.71 -4.69
CA LEU A 44 -17.66 4.24 -6.06
C LEU A 44 -17.72 5.76 -6.03
N ILE A 45 -16.80 6.40 -6.75
CA ILE A 45 -16.78 7.84 -6.92
C ILE A 45 -17.73 8.21 -8.08
N PRO A 46 -18.53 9.28 -7.95
CA PRO A 46 -19.39 9.80 -9.00
C PRO A 46 -18.66 9.92 -10.34
N ALA A 47 -19.37 9.57 -11.42
CA ALA A 47 -18.76 9.40 -12.74
C ALA A 47 -18.00 10.64 -13.21
N TYR A 48 -18.58 11.83 -13.04
CA TYR A 48 -17.96 13.09 -13.46
C TYR A 48 -16.66 13.39 -12.69
N ILE A 49 -16.61 13.11 -11.39
CA ILE A 49 -15.42 13.31 -10.56
C ILE A 49 -14.31 12.33 -10.94
N ARG A 50 -14.59 11.02 -10.99
CA ARG A 50 -13.54 10.02 -11.32
C ARG A 50 -13.01 10.21 -12.74
N THR A 51 -13.87 10.63 -13.68
CA THR A 51 -13.45 10.93 -15.07
C THR A 51 -12.59 12.20 -15.13
N ALA A 52 -12.93 13.23 -14.36
CA ALA A 52 -12.14 14.45 -14.24
C ALA A 52 -10.76 14.16 -13.65
N MET A 53 -10.70 13.43 -12.52
CA MET A 53 -9.43 13.01 -11.89
C MET A 53 -8.56 12.18 -12.84
N SER A 54 -9.14 11.19 -13.51
CA SER A 54 -8.43 10.34 -14.49
C SER A 54 -7.90 11.16 -15.68
N SER A 55 -8.71 12.12 -16.16
CA SER A 55 -8.30 13.02 -17.25
C SER A 55 -7.21 14.00 -16.82
N ALA A 56 -7.27 14.52 -15.59
CA ALA A 56 -6.25 15.38 -15.03
C ALA A 56 -4.89 14.68 -14.98
N ILE A 57 -4.86 13.42 -14.53
CA ILE A 57 -3.64 12.61 -14.48
C ILE A 57 -3.09 12.37 -15.88
N ARG A 58 -3.96 11.96 -16.82
CA ARG A 58 -3.56 11.65 -18.21
C ARG A 58 -3.02 12.88 -18.94
N ASN A 59 -3.69 14.02 -18.78
CA ASN A 59 -3.35 15.27 -19.48
C ASN A 59 -2.30 16.10 -18.74
N ARG A 60 -1.98 15.74 -17.49
CA ARG A 60 -1.14 16.53 -16.57
C ARG A 60 -1.65 17.96 -16.39
N ASP A 61 -2.97 18.09 -16.30
CA ASP A 61 -3.66 19.37 -16.14
C ASP A 61 -4.89 19.21 -15.24
N ALA A 62 -4.74 19.59 -13.98
CA ALA A 62 -5.81 19.53 -12.98
C ALA A 62 -6.84 20.65 -13.13
N GLY A 63 -6.42 21.83 -13.60
CA GLY A 63 -7.29 23.01 -13.72
C GLY A 63 -8.30 22.83 -14.83
N ALA A 64 -7.81 22.59 -16.05
CA ALA A 64 -8.67 22.40 -17.21
C ALA A 64 -9.61 21.20 -17.06
N SER A 65 -9.14 20.12 -16.41
CA SER A 65 -9.96 18.93 -16.17
C SER A 65 -11.06 19.18 -15.12
N ALA A 66 -10.81 20.01 -14.11
CA ALA A 66 -11.83 20.40 -13.14
C ALA A 66 -12.86 21.35 -13.76
N GLU A 67 -12.42 22.33 -14.57
CA GLU A 67 -13.32 23.26 -15.28
C GLU A 67 -14.21 22.54 -16.31
N ALA A 68 -13.66 21.57 -17.03
CA ALA A 68 -14.38 20.78 -18.01
C ALA A 68 -15.36 19.76 -17.39
N ALA A 69 -15.23 19.49 -16.08
CA ALA A 69 -16.11 18.56 -15.39
C ALA A 69 -17.49 19.17 -15.19
N VAL A 70 -18.39 18.92 -16.14
CA VAL A 70 -19.79 19.32 -16.02
C VAL A 70 -20.52 18.30 -15.16
N ARG A 71 -21.13 18.75 -14.07
CA ARG A 71 -22.12 17.97 -13.34
C ARG A 71 -23.33 17.76 -14.25
N ALA A 72 -23.52 16.56 -14.78
CA ALA A 72 -24.72 16.21 -15.52
C ALA A 72 -25.94 16.36 -14.60
N GLY A 73 -27.03 16.94 -15.11
CA GLY A 73 -28.19 17.31 -14.30
C GLY A 73 -28.83 16.15 -13.54
N GLU A 74 -29.19 16.44 -12.28
CA GLU A 74 -30.24 15.83 -11.45
C GLU A 74 -30.28 14.32 -11.16
N GLU A 75 -29.20 13.55 -11.32
CA GLU A 75 -29.05 12.38 -10.45
C GLU A 75 -28.42 12.83 -9.13
N ALA A 76 -29.15 12.65 -8.03
CA ALA A 76 -28.59 12.76 -6.70
C ALA A 76 -27.61 11.60 -6.52
N ASP A 77 -26.37 11.78 -6.97
CA ASP A 77 -25.28 10.83 -6.74
C ASP A 77 -25.22 10.57 -5.22
N GLU A 78 -25.41 9.30 -4.83
CA GLU A 78 -25.26 8.92 -3.43
C GLU A 78 -23.82 9.20 -2.99
N VAL A 79 -23.68 9.82 -1.81
CA VAL A 79 -22.37 10.09 -1.22
C VAL A 79 -21.74 8.75 -0.81
N PRO A 80 -20.58 8.36 -1.36
CA PRO A 80 -19.90 7.15 -0.93
C PRO A 80 -19.40 7.31 0.51
N GLU A 81 -19.62 6.28 1.34
CA GLU A 81 -19.17 6.24 2.74
C GLU A 81 -17.65 6.33 2.86
N ALA A 82 -16.93 5.65 1.97
CA ALA A 82 -15.48 5.63 1.92
C ALA A 82 -15.06 5.49 0.45
N PRO A 83 -14.99 6.59 -0.31
CA PRO A 83 -14.53 6.53 -1.71
C PRO A 83 -13.12 5.93 -1.77
N ILE A 84 -12.91 4.93 -2.63
CA ILE A 84 -11.63 4.22 -2.73
C ILE A 84 -11.00 4.40 -4.11
N VAL A 85 -9.71 4.73 -4.14
CA VAL A 85 -8.86 4.51 -5.32
C VAL A 85 -7.91 3.35 -5.05
N VAL A 86 -7.59 2.58 -6.09
CA VAL A 86 -6.75 1.38 -5.97
C VAL A 86 -5.53 1.52 -6.86
N PHE A 87 -4.34 1.36 -6.30
CA PHE A 87 -3.11 1.21 -7.05
C PHE A 87 -2.74 -0.26 -7.15
N VAL A 88 -2.41 -0.73 -8.35
CA VAL A 88 -2.04 -2.12 -8.60
C VAL A 88 -0.64 -2.16 -9.20
N ASN A 89 0.26 -2.92 -8.57
CA ASN A 89 1.50 -3.32 -9.22
C ASN A 89 1.28 -4.62 -9.99
N SER A 90 0.97 -4.52 -11.28
CA SER A 90 0.62 -5.67 -12.13
C SER A 90 1.76 -6.68 -12.32
N HIS A 91 3.01 -6.28 -12.04
CA HIS A 91 4.19 -7.15 -12.10
C HIS A 91 4.44 -7.92 -10.80
N SER A 92 3.75 -7.59 -9.70
CA SER A 92 3.87 -8.30 -8.42
C SER A 92 3.00 -9.56 -8.35
N GLY A 93 3.39 -10.53 -7.51
CA GLY A 93 2.49 -11.62 -7.08
C GLY A 93 2.19 -12.72 -8.10
N GLY A 94 3.20 -13.20 -8.83
CA GLY A 94 3.05 -14.43 -9.63
C GLY A 94 2.18 -14.30 -10.88
N ARG A 95 2.08 -13.10 -11.46
CA ARG A 95 1.35 -12.77 -12.71
C ARG A 95 -0.18 -12.74 -12.61
N HIS A 96 -0.76 -12.68 -11.40
CA HIS A 96 -2.20 -12.43 -11.23
C HIS A 96 -2.60 -10.95 -11.40
N GLY A 97 -1.63 -10.04 -11.57
CA GLY A 97 -1.83 -8.60 -11.71
C GLY A 97 -2.96 -8.21 -12.68
N PRO A 98 -2.91 -8.60 -13.97
CA PRO A 98 -3.94 -8.23 -14.93
C PRO A 98 -5.35 -8.75 -14.57
N GLN A 99 -5.44 -9.96 -14.01
CA GLN A 99 -6.71 -10.56 -13.59
C GLN A 99 -7.30 -9.85 -12.37
N LEU A 100 -6.42 -9.44 -11.45
CA LEU A 100 -6.79 -8.64 -10.28
C LEU A 100 -7.24 -7.24 -10.70
N THR A 101 -6.49 -6.57 -11.57
CA THR A 101 -6.85 -5.27 -12.13
C THR A 101 -8.24 -5.34 -12.77
N ALA A 102 -8.48 -6.30 -13.67
CA ALA A 102 -9.79 -6.48 -14.30
C ALA A 102 -10.91 -6.72 -13.27
N ARG A 103 -10.65 -7.50 -12.22
CA ARG A 103 -11.64 -7.74 -11.16
C ARG A 103 -11.92 -6.49 -10.32
N LEU A 104 -10.89 -5.71 -9.98
CA LEU A 104 -11.06 -4.45 -9.27
C LEU A 104 -11.87 -3.47 -10.12
N GLN A 105 -11.56 -3.35 -11.41
CA GLN A 105 -12.29 -2.48 -12.35
C GLN A 105 -13.78 -2.88 -12.45
N GLN A 106 -14.09 -4.18 -12.42
CA GLN A 106 -15.47 -4.67 -12.34
C GLN A 106 -16.16 -4.32 -11.02
N LEU A 107 -15.42 -4.33 -9.91
CA LEU A 107 -15.96 -4.05 -8.58
C LEU A 107 -16.13 -2.55 -8.29
N ILE A 108 -15.33 -1.69 -8.90
CA ILE A 108 -15.40 -0.23 -8.74
C ILE A 108 -15.57 0.45 -10.09
N SER A 109 -14.52 0.97 -10.69
CA SER A 109 -14.49 1.33 -12.11
C SER A 109 -13.05 1.38 -12.64
N ILE A 110 -12.90 1.56 -13.96
CA ILE A 110 -11.59 1.68 -14.61
C ILE A 110 -10.80 2.92 -14.17
N GLU A 111 -11.49 4.04 -13.94
CA GLU A 111 -10.94 5.34 -13.59
C GLU A 111 -10.48 5.42 -12.12
N GLN A 112 -10.88 4.45 -11.28
CA GLN A 112 -10.47 4.35 -9.87
C GLN A 112 -9.41 3.26 -9.65
N VAL A 113 -8.97 2.54 -10.69
CA VAL A 113 -7.92 1.52 -10.60
C VAL A 113 -6.73 1.95 -11.45
N PHE A 114 -5.63 2.30 -10.79
CA PHE A 114 -4.40 2.77 -11.40
C PHE A 114 -3.36 1.66 -11.43
N ASP A 115 -2.93 1.25 -12.63
CA ASP A 115 -1.75 0.41 -12.77
C ASP A 115 -0.49 1.27 -12.60
N LEU A 116 0.42 0.83 -11.73
CA LEU A 116 1.65 1.55 -11.42
C LEU A 116 2.65 1.57 -12.58
N SER A 117 2.48 0.70 -13.57
CA SER A 117 3.23 0.77 -14.82
C SER A 117 2.80 1.96 -15.69
N ASP A 118 1.56 2.43 -15.55
CA ASP A 118 0.98 3.50 -16.36
C ASP A 118 0.88 4.83 -15.59
N THR A 119 0.54 4.77 -14.31
CA THR A 119 0.28 5.94 -13.46
C THR A 119 1.18 5.91 -12.23
N GLN A 120 2.11 6.86 -12.17
CA GLN A 120 2.95 7.04 -10.99
C GLN A 120 2.16 7.71 -9.85
N PRO A 121 2.37 7.31 -8.58
CA PRO A 121 1.69 7.91 -7.43
C PRO A 121 1.85 9.43 -7.29
N PRO A 122 3.02 10.04 -7.58
CA PRO A 122 3.16 11.49 -7.58
C PRO A 122 2.21 12.18 -8.57
N HIS A 123 1.94 11.60 -9.74
CA HIS A 123 0.99 12.18 -10.70
C HIS A 123 -0.44 12.14 -10.17
N PHE A 124 -0.82 11.09 -9.43
CA PHE A 124 -2.12 11.06 -8.77
C PHE A 124 -2.24 12.18 -7.74
N VAL A 125 -1.22 12.39 -6.90
CA VAL A 125 -1.20 13.47 -5.90
C VAL A 125 -1.21 14.85 -6.56
N GLN A 126 -0.38 15.06 -7.57
CA GLN A 126 -0.22 16.35 -8.23
C GLN A 126 -1.42 16.74 -9.10
N TYR A 127 -2.00 15.79 -9.84
CA TYR A 127 -3.05 16.10 -10.81
C TYR A 127 -4.42 15.57 -10.39
N GLY A 128 -4.50 14.32 -9.92
CA GLY A 128 -5.76 13.69 -9.52
C GLY A 128 -6.39 14.34 -8.29
N LEU A 129 -5.64 14.42 -7.18
CA LEU A 129 -6.11 15.06 -5.96
C LEU A 129 -6.31 16.56 -6.13
N THR A 130 -5.39 17.25 -6.82
CA THR A 130 -5.55 18.68 -7.10
C THR A 130 -6.79 18.96 -7.95
N CYS A 131 -7.14 18.09 -8.92
CA CYS A 131 -8.38 18.23 -9.67
C CYS A 131 -9.61 18.09 -8.75
N LEU A 132 -9.61 17.10 -7.85
CA LEU A 132 -10.67 16.90 -6.86
C LEU A 132 -10.82 18.11 -5.91
N GLU A 133 -9.69 18.68 -5.47
CA GLU A 133 -9.64 19.87 -4.63
C GLU A 133 -10.16 21.10 -5.37
N ASN A 134 -9.74 21.31 -6.62
CA ASN A 134 -10.25 22.39 -7.47
C ASN A 134 -11.79 22.31 -7.66
N LEU A 135 -12.34 21.10 -7.84
CA LEU A 135 -13.79 20.91 -7.90
C LEU A 135 -14.46 21.34 -6.60
N ALA A 136 -13.90 20.95 -5.45
CA ALA A 136 -14.40 21.33 -4.14
C ALA A 136 -14.36 22.86 -3.94
N ASP A 137 -13.25 23.49 -4.32
CA ASP A 137 -13.04 24.94 -4.21
C ASP A 137 -13.98 25.74 -5.13
N ASN A 138 -14.31 25.17 -6.30
CA ASN A 138 -15.32 25.71 -7.23
C ASN A 138 -16.77 25.51 -6.75
N GLY A 139 -16.98 25.01 -5.53
CA GLY A 139 -18.30 24.89 -4.89
C GLY A 139 -18.93 23.51 -4.97
N ASP A 140 -18.24 22.49 -5.47
CA ASP A 140 -18.76 21.13 -5.48
C ASP A 140 -18.66 20.48 -4.09
N ASN A 141 -19.78 20.46 -3.38
CA ASN A 141 -19.87 19.86 -2.05
C ASN A 141 -19.61 18.35 -2.06
N LEU A 142 -19.91 17.64 -3.14
CA LEU A 142 -19.68 16.20 -3.22
C LEU A 142 -18.18 15.91 -3.37
N ALA A 143 -17.49 16.70 -4.19
CA ALA A 143 -16.03 16.65 -4.30
C ALA A 143 -15.34 16.91 -2.95
N ARG A 144 -15.83 17.90 -2.17
CA ARG A 144 -15.34 18.18 -0.81
C ARG A 144 -15.46 16.96 0.10
N VAL A 145 -16.66 16.38 0.20
CA VAL A 145 -16.91 15.20 1.04
C VAL A 145 -16.07 13.99 0.59
N ILE A 146 -15.90 13.82 -0.72
CA ILE A 146 -15.04 12.76 -1.26
C ILE A 146 -13.58 12.99 -0.88
N ARG A 147 -13.08 14.22 -0.98
CA ARG A 147 -11.70 14.57 -0.60
C ARG A 147 -11.43 14.31 0.89
N GLU A 148 -12.42 14.54 1.74
CA GLU A 148 -12.34 14.31 3.19
C GLU A 148 -12.35 12.81 3.56
N ASN A 149 -13.09 11.99 2.81
CA ASN A 149 -13.31 10.57 3.12
C ASN A 149 -12.54 9.60 2.21
N LEU A 150 -11.72 10.11 1.28
CA LEU A 150 -10.97 9.31 0.31
C LEU A 150 -10.02 8.35 1.03
N ARG A 151 -10.02 7.09 0.58
CA ARG A 151 -9.09 6.05 1.01
C ARG A 151 -8.32 5.50 -0.18
N VAL A 152 -7.10 5.04 0.07
CA VAL A 152 -6.24 4.43 -0.95
C VAL A 152 -6.06 2.96 -0.63
N MET A 153 -6.21 2.08 -1.63
CA MET A 153 -5.86 0.67 -1.53
C MET A 153 -4.66 0.37 -2.39
N VAL A 154 -3.68 -0.35 -1.84
CA VAL A 154 -2.44 -0.69 -2.54
C VAL A 154 -2.35 -2.19 -2.71
N ALA A 155 -2.41 -2.65 -3.96
CA ALA A 155 -2.23 -4.04 -4.32
C ALA A 155 -0.79 -4.28 -4.79
N GLY A 156 0.06 -4.75 -3.89
CA GLY A 156 1.50 -4.86 -4.09
C GLY A 156 2.23 -5.53 -2.92
N GLY A 157 3.56 -5.52 -2.98
CA GLY A 157 4.42 -5.85 -1.83
C GLY A 157 4.88 -4.60 -1.07
N ASP A 158 5.73 -4.78 -0.06
CA ASP A 158 6.14 -3.70 0.86
C ASP A 158 6.79 -2.50 0.14
N GLY A 159 7.61 -2.71 -0.88
CA GLY A 159 8.20 -1.62 -1.67
C GLY A 159 7.16 -0.78 -2.43
N THR A 160 6.10 -1.42 -2.93
CA THR A 160 4.99 -0.71 -3.58
C THR A 160 4.17 0.08 -2.57
N VAL A 161 3.90 -0.50 -1.40
CA VAL A 161 3.21 0.19 -0.30
C VAL A 161 4.03 1.39 0.16
N GLY A 162 5.34 1.23 0.34
CA GLY A 162 6.25 2.32 0.71
C GLY A 162 6.27 3.45 -0.31
N TRP A 163 6.27 3.14 -1.62
CA TRP A 163 6.21 4.17 -2.67
C TRP A 163 4.93 5.01 -2.59
N ILE A 164 3.77 4.37 -2.43
CA ILE A 164 2.48 5.05 -2.28
C ILE A 164 2.46 5.90 -1.01
N LEU A 165 2.85 5.33 0.13
CA LEU A 165 2.88 6.04 1.40
C LEU A 165 3.83 7.24 1.35
N GLY A 166 5.00 7.09 0.72
CA GLY A 166 5.93 8.19 0.49
C GLY A 166 5.30 9.34 -0.31
N SER A 167 4.62 9.03 -1.42
CA SER A 167 3.92 10.05 -2.21
C SER A 167 2.75 10.70 -1.47
N LEU A 168 1.98 9.94 -0.69
CA LEU A 168 0.92 10.51 0.16
C LEU A 168 1.51 11.35 1.31
N GLY A 169 2.69 10.99 1.82
CA GLY A 169 3.41 11.72 2.85
C GLY A 169 3.83 13.13 2.40
N GLU A 170 4.03 13.36 1.10
CA GLU A 170 4.30 14.70 0.56
C GLU A 170 3.14 15.68 0.85
N LEU A 171 1.89 15.20 0.94
CA LEU A 171 0.75 16.02 1.35
C LEU A 171 0.92 16.55 2.78
N PHE A 172 1.44 15.73 3.69
CA PHE A 172 1.69 16.15 5.08
C PHE A 172 2.74 17.26 5.14
N VAL A 173 3.86 17.09 4.39
CA VAL A 173 4.92 18.11 4.29
C VAL A 173 4.39 19.42 3.71
N GLN A 174 3.51 19.33 2.71
CA GLN A 174 2.87 20.48 2.07
C GLN A 174 1.72 21.07 2.89
N LYS A 175 1.40 20.51 4.08
CA LYS A 175 0.22 20.88 4.89
C LYS A 175 -1.11 20.79 4.12
N ARG A 176 -1.20 19.84 3.19
CA ARG A 176 -2.39 19.55 2.37
C ARG A 176 -3.20 18.43 3.01
N GLU A 177 -4.05 18.80 3.95
CA GLU A 177 -4.90 17.85 4.68
C GLU A 177 -6.28 17.61 4.01
N PRO A 178 -6.92 16.47 4.29
CA PRO A 178 -6.39 15.30 5.00
C PRO A 178 -5.45 14.45 4.13
N VAL A 179 -4.55 13.69 4.75
CA VAL A 179 -3.79 12.65 4.05
C VAL A 179 -4.65 11.38 3.95
N PRO A 180 -4.97 10.86 2.75
CA PRO A 180 -5.82 9.67 2.61
C PRO A 180 -5.22 8.45 3.32
N PRO A 181 -5.97 7.73 4.17
CA PRO A 181 -5.49 6.48 4.77
C PRO A 181 -5.29 5.40 3.70
N ALA A 182 -4.30 4.54 3.92
CA ALA A 182 -3.94 3.48 2.98
C ALA A 182 -4.21 2.08 3.56
N GLY A 183 -4.85 1.22 2.76
CA GLY A 183 -5.00 -0.21 3.03
C GLY A 183 -4.19 -1.06 2.04
N ILE A 184 -3.97 -2.34 2.37
CA ILE A 184 -3.05 -3.21 1.61
C ILE A 184 -3.79 -4.46 1.10
N ILE A 185 -3.60 -4.78 -0.17
CA ILE A 185 -3.88 -6.10 -0.76
C ILE A 185 -2.52 -6.79 -0.98
N PRO A 186 -2.15 -7.79 -0.15
CA PRO A 186 -0.80 -8.36 -0.13
C PRO A 186 -0.50 -9.21 -1.37
N LEU A 187 0.15 -8.64 -2.39
CA LEU A 187 0.59 -9.35 -3.59
C LEU A 187 2.08 -9.74 -3.55
N GLY A 188 2.85 -9.25 -2.59
CA GLY A 188 4.26 -9.59 -2.43
C GLY A 188 4.49 -10.95 -1.80
N THR A 189 5.76 -11.28 -1.55
CA THR A 189 6.14 -12.52 -0.86
C THR A 189 6.49 -12.30 0.63
N GLY A 190 6.98 -11.11 1.00
CA GLY A 190 7.23 -10.70 2.40
C GLY A 190 5.95 -10.20 3.07
N ASN A 191 5.39 -9.11 2.53
CA ASN A 191 4.15 -8.46 2.99
C ASN A 191 4.18 -8.14 4.49
N ASP A 192 5.33 -7.70 4.99
CA ASP A 192 5.54 -7.45 6.41
C ASP A 192 4.60 -6.34 6.92
N LEU A 193 4.46 -5.25 6.16
CA LEU A 193 3.50 -4.19 6.49
C LEU A 193 2.06 -4.73 6.52
N SER A 194 1.71 -5.57 5.55
CA SER A 194 0.38 -6.17 5.50
C SER A 194 0.09 -7.05 6.72
N ARG A 195 1.08 -7.82 7.19
CA ARG A 195 0.98 -8.65 8.40
C ARG A 195 0.84 -7.80 9.65
N SER A 196 1.68 -6.78 9.81
CA SER A 196 1.69 -5.88 10.96
C SER A 196 0.36 -5.14 11.13
N PHE A 197 -0.24 -4.70 10.02
CA PHE A 197 -1.55 -4.01 10.01
C PHE A 197 -2.76 -4.94 9.80
N GLY A 198 -2.55 -6.26 9.89
CA GLY A 198 -3.62 -7.27 9.86
C GLY A 198 -4.36 -7.40 8.51
N TRP A 199 -3.77 -6.93 7.41
CA TRP A 199 -4.29 -7.10 6.04
C TRP A 199 -4.04 -8.49 5.45
N GLY A 200 -3.22 -9.30 6.12
CA GLY A 200 -2.95 -10.69 5.78
C GLY A 200 -1.51 -10.89 5.33
N GLY A 201 -1.11 -12.15 5.20
CA GLY A 201 0.28 -12.50 4.86
C GLY A 201 0.55 -12.76 3.38
N SER A 202 -0.50 -13.06 2.62
CA SER A 202 -0.37 -13.50 1.23
C SER A 202 -1.71 -13.37 0.51
N PHE A 203 -1.65 -13.21 -0.80
CA PHE A 203 -2.82 -13.25 -1.65
C PHE A 203 -3.45 -14.66 -1.61
N PRO A 204 -4.71 -14.82 -1.18
CA PRO A 204 -5.29 -16.14 -0.94
C PRO A 204 -5.72 -16.83 -2.23
N PHE A 205 -5.77 -18.17 -2.23
CA PHE A 205 -6.26 -18.96 -3.37
C PHE A 205 -7.67 -18.57 -3.83
N ALA A 206 -8.56 -18.24 -2.90
CA ALA A 206 -9.91 -17.72 -3.17
C ALA A 206 -9.91 -16.19 -3.39
N TRP A 207 -8.98 -15.70 -4.20
CA TRP A 207 -8.65 -14.28 -4.30
C TRP A 207 -9.83 -13.38 -4.70
N LYS A 208 -10.76 -13.86 -5.54
CA LYS A 208 -11.94 -13.07 -5.96
C LYS A 208 -12.80 -12.63 -4.78
N SER A 209 -12.99 -13.50 -3.79
CA SER A 209 -13.73 -13.18 -2.58
C SER A 209 -12.89 -12.35 -1.61
N ALA A 210 -11.58 -12.60 -1.57
CA ALA A 210 -10.67 -11.84 -0.73
C ALA A 210 -10.54 -10.38 -1.15
N VAL A 211 -10.55 -10.07 -2.45
CA VAL A 211 -10.54 -8.68 -2.93
C VAL A 211 -11.76 -7.92 -2.44
N LYS A 212 -12.95 -8.53 -2.49
CA LYS A 212 -14.18 -7.93 -1.93
C LYS A 212 -14.06 -7.70 -0.43
N GLN A 213 -13.52 -8.68 0.30
CA GLN A 213 -13.27 -8.56 1.73
C GLN A 213 -12.25 -7.46 2.05
N SER A 214 -11.19 -7.32 1.27
CA SER A 214 -10.19 -6.25 1.44
C SER A 214 -10.81 -4.88 1.23
N LEU A 215 -11.62 -4.69 0.19
CA LEU A 215 -12.34 -3.43 -0.04
C LEU A 215 -13.33 -3.15 1.10
N LEU A 216 -14.13 -4.14 1.51
CA LEU A 216 -15.06 -3.96 2.63
C LEU A 216 -14.33 -3.64 3.94
N LYS A 217 -13.23 -4.33 4.23
CA LYS A 217 -12.37 -4.05 5.38
C LYS A 217 -11.82 -2.63 5.33
N ALA A 218 -11.49 -2.12 4.14
CA ALA A 218 -11.04 -0.75 3.94
C ALA A 218 -12.13 0.28 4.20
N VAL A 219 -13.41 -0.09 4.11
CA VAL A 219 -14.55 0.76 4.53
C VAL A 219 -14.75 0.66 6.05
N SER A 220 -14.86 -0.57 6.57
CA SER A 220 -15.39 -0.80 7.93
C SER A 220 -14.35 -0.70 9.05
N ASN A 221 -13.07 -0.89 8.76
CA ASN A 221 -12.06 -0.86 9.82
C ASN A 221 -11.69 0.58 10.23
N PRO A 222 -11.34 0.79 11.50
CA PRO A 222 -10.83 2.07 11.97
C PRO A 222 -9.48 2.38 11.33
N VAL A 223 -9.25 3.67 11.07
CA VAL A 223 -7.96 4.20 10.66
C VAL A 223 -7.01 4.21 11.86
N GLN A 224 -5.75 3.85 11.63
CA GLN A 224 -4.70 3.88 12.64
C GLN A 224 -3.54 4.74 12.12
N HIS A 225 -2.82 5.37 13.05
CA HIS A 225 -1.60 6.09 12.74
C HIS A 225 -0.44 5.10 12.53
N LEU A 226 0.44 5.46 11.61
CA LEU A 226 1.66 4.73 11.29
C LEU A 226 2.83 5.70 11.44
N ASP A 227 3.79 5.32 12.26
CA ASP A 227 5.04 6.07 12.38
C ASP A 227 5.87 5.90 11.10
N SER A 228 6.54 6.97 10.70
CA SER A 228 7.44 6.99 9.55
C SER A 228 8.83 7.46 9.99
N TRP A 229 9.86 6.78 9.50
CA TRP A 229 11.24 7.12 9.81
C TRP A 229 11.86 7.83 8.62
N HIS A 230 12.26 9.09 8.83
CA HIS A 230 13.08 9.81 7.87
C HIS A 230 14.54 9.40 8.05
N VAL A 231 15.15 8.86 7.00
CA VAL A 231 16.52 8.34 7.03
C VAL A 231 17.35 9.07 6.00
N THR A 232 18.43 9.70 6.47
CA THR A 232 19.47 10.29 5.63
C THR A 232 20.68 9.37 5.59
N ILE A 233 21.17 9.08 4.39
CA ILE A 233 22.30 8.20 4.12
C ILE A 233 23.38 9.04 3.46
N ILE A 234 24.56 9.07 4.09
CA ILE A 234 25.74 9.76 3.61
C ILE A 234 26.80 8.70 3.34
N MET A 235 27.25 8.59 2.10
CA MET A 235 28.24 7.60 1.68
C MET A 235 29.15 8.14 0.59
N GLN A 236 30.25 7.44 0.30
CA GLN A 236 31.10 7.80 -0.82
C GLN A 236 30.30 7.70 -2.14
N GLU A 237 30.49 8.67 -3.03
CA GLU A 237 29.85 8.66 -4.34
C GLU A 237 30.21 7.37 -5.09
N THR A 238 29.18 6.68 -5.59
CA THR A 238 29.32 5.41 -6.30
C THR A 238 28.66 5.54 -7.66
N GLU A 239 29.45 5.46 -8.73
CA GLU A 239 28.93 5.54 -10.10
C GLU A 239 27.91 4.43 -10.36
N GLY A 240 26.76 4.79 -10.93
CA GLY A 240 25.73 3.84 -11.35
C GLY A 240 24.89 3.25 -10.21
N LEU A 241 24.87 3.87 -9.02
CA LEU A 241 23.98 3.43 -7.95
C LEU A 241 22.51 3.73 -8.29
N GLU A 242 21.72 2.68 -8.50
CA GLU A 242 20.26 2.82 -8.62
C GLU A 242 19.62 2.85 -7.23
N LEU A 243 19.00 3.99 -6.89
CA LEU A 243 18.24 4.12 -5.65
C LEU A 243 16.86 3.45 -5.77
N PRO A 244 16.39 2.76 -4.71
CA PRO A 244 15.00 2.32 -4.65
C PRO A 244 14.04 3.52 -4.62
N PHE A 245 12.79 3.34 -5.05
CA PHE A 245 11.76 4.41 -5.06
C PHE A 245 11.52 5.11 -3.72
N SER A 246 11.92 4.49 -2.62
CA SER A 246 11.81 5.05 -1.27
C SER A 246 12.91 6.07 -0.94
N LEU A 247 13.99 6.12 -1.74
CA LEU A 247 15.12 7.03 -1.57
C LEU A 247 15.24 8.00 -2.75
N LYS A 248 15.65 9.23 -2.47
CA LYS A 248 15.93 10.27 -3.46
C LYS A 248 17.30 10.88 -3.17
N HIS A 249 18.01 11.31 -4.22
CA HIS A 249 19.26 12.08 -4.04
C HIS A 249 18.94 13.45 -3.44
N MET A 250 19.79 13.88 -2.51
CA MET A 250 19.71 15.22 -1.93
C MET A 250 20.72 16.13 -2.62
N GLU A 251 20.25 17.24 -3.19
CA GLU A 251 21.10 18.19 -3.93
C GLU A 251 21.95 19.08 -3.00
N GLU A 252 21.47 19.37 -1.79
CA GLU A 252 22.16 20.19 -0.79
C GLU A 252 22.06 19.54 0.59
N TYR A 253 23.19 19.09 1.15
CA TYR A 253 23.28 18.71 2.56
C TYR A 253 24.25 19.66 3.27
N ASP A 254 23.72 20.48 4.17
CA ASP A 254 24.54 21.35 5.00
C ASP A 254 25.16 20.55 6.14
N LEU A 255 26.36 20.01 5.88
CA LEU A 255 27.18 19.24 6.81
C LEU A 255 27.54 20.01 8.10
N THR A 256 27.28 21.32 8.17
CA THR A 256 27.58 22.12 9.37
C THR A 256 26.56 21.94 10.50
N GLN A 257 25.41 21.30 10.23
CA GLN A 257 24.34 21.13 11.22
C GLN A 257 24.47 19.85 12.08
N ASP A 258 25.27 18.86 11.65
CA ASP A 258 25.52 17.63 12.41
C ASP A 258 26.89 17.67 13.12
N VAL A 259 26.88 18.23 14.33
CA VAL A 259 28.04 18.75 15.07
C VAL A 259 28.96 17.68 15.71
N ASP A 260 28.94 16.40 15.33
CA ASP A 260 29.73 15.36 16.05
C ASP A 260 30.49 14.35 15.18
N ILE A 261 30.54 14.52 13.85
CA ILE A 261 31.33 13.62 13.00
C ILE A 261 32.78 14.10 12.92
N GLN A 262 33.59 13.77 13.94
CA GLN A 262 35.07 13.90 13.92
C GLN A 262 35.77 12.95 12.92
N ARG A 263 35.09 12.53 11.86
CA ARG A 263 35.66 11.66 10.82
C ARG A 263 35.92 12.49 9.58
N GLU A 264 37.13 12.37 9.03
CA GLU A 264 37.44 12.84 7.68
C GLU A 264 36.41 12.24 6.72
N LEU A 265 35.53 13.09 6.19
CA LEU A 265 34.57 12.68 5.19
C LEU A 265 35.31 12.45 3.85
N PRO A 266 34.87 11.50 3.02
CA PRO A 266 35.42 11.30 1.68
C PRO A 266 35.33 12.58 0.84
N GLU A 267 36.26 12.78 -0.10
CA GLU A 267 36.24 13.95 -1.00
C GLU A 267 34.99 14.01 -1.87
N ASN A 268 34.44 12.84 -2.28
CA ASN A 268 33.21 12.72 -3.06
C ASN A 268 32.15 11.98 -2.25
N ILE A 269 31.12 12.70 -1.81
CA ILE A 269 30.04 12.18 -0.97
C ILE A 269 28.74 12.24 -1.78
N SER A 270 27.97 11.17 -1.72
CA SER A 270 26.57 11.18 -2.12
C SER A 270 25.68 11.19 -0.88
N CYS A 271 24.71 12.12 -0.86
CA CYS A 271 23.68 12.17 0.15
C CYS A 271 22.35 11.70 -0.46
N SER A 272 21.63 10.86 0.26
CA SER A 272 20.31 10.38 -0.14
C SER A 272 19.40 10.32 1.06
N GLU A 273 18.14 10.67 0.88
CA GLU A 273 17.15 10.63 1.94
C GLU A 273 15.92 9.84 1.52
N GLY A 274 15.14 9.41 2.51
CA GLY A 274 13.84 8.83 2.25
C GLY A 274 13.12 8.35 3.49
N VAL A 275 11.98 7.72 3.26
CA VAL A 275 11.05 7.34 4.33
C VAL A 275 10.92 5.82 4.42
N PHE A 276 11.05 5.30 5.63
CA PHE A 276 10.94 3.88 5.95
C PHE A 276 9.78 3.64 6.94
N TYR A 277 9.14 2.48 6.80
CA TYR A 277 7.94 2.11 7.57
C TYR A 277 8.05 0.77 8.31
N ASN A 278 9.16 0.05 8.15
CA ASN A 278 9.32 -1.30 8.70
C ASN A 278 10.68 -1.46 9.38
N TYR A 279 11.75 -1.47 8.60
CA TYR A 279 13.11 -1.58 9.12
C TYR A 279 14.12 -0.93 8.18
N PHE A 280 15.28 -0.58 8.75
CA PHE A 280 16.49 -0.19 8.05
C PHE A 280 17.63 -1.03 8.65
N SER A 281 18.46 -1.67 7.81
CA SER A 281 19.55 -2.54 8.28
C SER A 281 20.84 -2.32 7.50
N ILE A 282 21.96 -2.58 8.18
CA ILE A 282 23.33 -2.55 7.64
C ILE A 282 24.09 -3.81 8.07
N GLY A 283 25.12 -4.20 7.32
CA GLY A 283 25.93 -5.38 7.62
C GLY A 283 25.33 -6.69 7.09
N MET A 284 25.45 -7.76 7.87
CA MET A 284 25.12 -9.13 7.41
C MET A 284 23.65 -9.30 7.00
N ASP A 285 22.72 -8.70 7.74
CA ASP A 285 21.29 -8.77 7.42
C ASP A 285 21.00 -8.13 6.05
N ALA A 286 21.51 -6.92 5.84
CA ALA A 286 21.39 -6.21 4.57
C ALA A 286 22.04 -6.98 3.41
N GLN A 287 23.21 -7.61 3.65
CA GLN A 287 23.89 -8.43 2.64
C GLN A 287 23.06 -9.66 2.22
N VAL A 288 22.43 -10.33 3.19
CA VAL A 288 21.54 -11.48 2.92
C VAL A 288 20.29 -11.03 2.16
N ALA A 289 19.65 -9.94 2.60
CA ALA A 289 18.47 -9.38 1.92
C ALA A 289 18.79 -8.94 0.48
N TYR A 290 19.95 -8.30 0.28
CA TYR A 290 20.44 -7.93 -1.05
C TYR A 290 20.71 -9.15 -1.93
N GLY A 291 21.38 -10.18 -1.38
CA GLY A 291 21.63 -11.44 -2.08
C GLY A 291 20.34 -12.12 -2.54
N PHE A 292 19.31 -12.15 -1.67
CA PHE A 292 18.00 -12.67 -2.00
C PHE A 292 17.28 -11.84 -3.07
N HIS A 293 17.31 -10.50 -2.98
CA HIS A 293 16.75 -9.61 -3.98
C HIS A 293 17.37 -9.84 -5.36
N HIS A 294 18.71 -9.91 -5.42
CA HIS A 294 19.44 -10.17 -6.67
C HIS A 294 19.12 -11.54 -7.25
N LEU A 295 19.02 -12.56 -6.40
CA LEU A 295 18.61 -13.91 -6.82
C LEU A 295 17.22 -13.88 -7.44
N ARG A 296 16.26 -13.18 -6.82
CA ARG A 296 14.90 -13.03 -7.33
C ARG A 296 14.87 -12.33 -8.69
N ASN A 297 15.68 -11.29 -8.89
CA ASN A 297 15.72 -10.55 -10.15
C ASN A 297 16.39 -11.38 -11.26
N LYS A 298 17.52 -12.06 -10.96
CA LYS A 298 18.25 -12.87 -11.95
C LYS A 298 17.58 -14.21 -12.26
N LYS A 299 16.94 -14.83 -11.27
CA LYS A 299 16.35 -16.17 -11.34
C LYS A 299 14.96 -16.17 -10.69
N PRO A 300 13.96 -15.48 -11.27
CA PRO A 300 12.63 -15.37 -10.68
C PRO A 300 11.93 -16.72 -10.47
N TYR A 301 12.32 -17.76 -11.22
CA TYR A 301 11.79 -19.12 -11.07
C TYR A 301 12.22 -19.82 -9.77
N LEU A 302 13.27 -19.37 -9.09
CA LEU A 302 13.70 -19.90 -7.80
C LEU A 302 12.98 -19.22 -6.62
N ALA A 303 12.40 -18.05 -6.86
CA ALA A 303 11.78 -17.22 -5.84
C ALA A 303 10.25 -17.11 -6.00
N GLN A 304 9.59 -18.23 -6.34
CA GLN A 304 8.16 -18.26 -6.70
C GLN A 304 7.21 -18.24 -5.50
N GLY A 305 7.69 -18.39 -4.27
CA GLY A 305 6.81 -18.34 -3.11
C GLY A 305 7.50 -18.53 -1.76
N PRO A 306 6.78 -18.32 -0.65
CA PRO A 306 7.35 -18.30 0.70
C PRO A 306 8.06 -19.60 1.11
N MET A 307 7.64 -20.74 0.55
CA MET A 307 8.25 -22.05 0.82
C MET A 307 9.57 -22.23 0.06
N SER A 308 9.64 -21.80 -1.20
CA SER A 308 10.87 -21.82 -1.99
C SER A 308 11.91 -20.82 -1.51
N ASN A 309 11.45 -19.70 -0.91
CA ASN A 309 12.31 -18.62 -0.42
C ASN A 309 12.96 -18.92 0.94
N LYS A 310 12.61 -20.04 1.59
CA LYS A 310 13.15 -20.44 2.90
C LYS A 310 14.24 -21.52 2.80
N VAL A 311 14.57 -21.96 1.59
CA VAL A 311 15.56 -23.02 1.31
C VAL A 311 16.92 -22.40 1.02
#